data_AF-A0A848HS39-F1
#
_entry.id   AF-A0A848HS39-F1
#
_cell.length_a   1.000
_cell.length_b   1.000
_cell.length_c   1.000
_cell.angle_alpha   90.00
_cell.angle_beta   90.00
_cell.angle_gamma   90.00
#
_symmetry.space_group_name_H-M   'P 1'
#
loop_
_entity.id
_entity.type
_entity.pdbx_description
1 polymer ?
#
loop_
_entity_poly.entity_id
_entity_poly.type
_entity_poly.pdbx_seq_one_letter_code
_entity_poly.pdbx_strand_id
1 'polypeptide(L)'
;MKSLYLRSSVALACALGLAACGGGDDNLLLGGNVFGLLKNGLVIQNNGGPDLAIPAGSTGFSFPQLISSDSDFNVTVKAQPSSTVCTVVNGKGKSGAYSVYSVEIHCITSSYDLGGTVSGLDVPGLVLINGSQRVTILPGATSFTMTKFKNDDGKTYESGRVPDGQPYGITILQQPTGRTCRVANGVGTMGNTAVKNVAVTCS
;
A
#
# COMPACT_ATOMS: atom_id res chain seq x y z
N MET A 1 44.61 -39.61 58.64
CA MET A 1 44.52 -39.99 57.20
C MET A 1 43.06 -40.25 56.89
N LYS A 2 42.35 -39.21 56.42
CA LYS A 2 41.82 -39.12 55.05
C LYS A 2 40.86 -40.28 54.72
N SER A 3 39.57 -40.09 55.00
CA SER A 3 38.50 -40.86 54.33
C SER A 3 37.66 -39.86 53.54
N LEU A 4 38.09 -39.70 52.28
CA LEU A 4 37.69 -38.71 51.30
C LEU A 4 36.29 -38.99 50.69
N TYR A 5 35.45 -39.80 51.32
CA TYR A 5 34.25 -40.34 50.67
C TYR A 5 32.96 -39.55 50.93
N LEU A 6 32.98 -38.59 51.86
CA LEU A 6 31.78 -37.78 52.18
C LEU A 6 31.56 -36.58 51.25
N ARG A 7 32.42 -36.38 50.24
CA ARG A 7 32.36 -35.25 49.30
C ARG A 7 31.98 -35.62 47.87
N SER A 8 31.87 -36.92 47.54
CA SER A 8 31.54 -37.38 46.18
C SER A 8 30.05 -37.54 45.89
N SER A 9 29.18 -37.50 46.91
CA SER A 9 27.72 -37.69 46.72
C SER A 9 26.94 -36.40 46.51
N VAL A 10 27.56 -35.22 46.65
CA VAL A 10 26.87 -33.92 46.41
C VAL A 10 27.09 -33.39 44.99
N ALA A 11 28.15 -33.81 44.29
CA ALA A 11 28.41 -33.32 42.93
C ALA A 11 27.51 -33.93 41.85
N LEU A 12 26.89 -35.09 42.11
CA LEU A 12 26.03 -35.77 41.12
C LEU A 12 24.56 -35.31 41.15
N ALA A 13 24.15 -34.57 42.19
CA ALA A 13 22.78 -34.07 42.32
C ALA A 13 22.53 -32.71 41.66
N CYS A 14 23.58 -31.96 41.28
CA CYS A 14 23.44 -30.67 40.59
C CYS A 14 23.55 -30.76 39.05
N ALA A 15 23.93 -31.91 38.48
CA ALA A 15 24.12 -32.05 37.03
C ALA A 15 22.86 -32.48 36.26
N LEU A 16 21.78 -32.87 36.95
CA LEU A 16 20.52 -33.31 36.32
C LEU A 16 19.42 -32.23 36.31
N GLY A 17 19.69 -31.04 36.86
CA GLY A 17 18.72 -29.94 36.94
C GLY A 17 18.68 -28.99 35.75
N LEU A 18 19.51 -29.17 34.71
CA LEU A 18 19.52 -28.28 33.53
C LEU A 18 18.70 -28.80 32.35
N ALA A 19 18.15 -30.02 32.40
CA ALA A 19 17.41 -30.61 31.29
C ALA A 19 15.91 -30.22 31.24
N ALA A 20 15.45 -29.28 32.07
CA ALA A 20 14.03 -28.97 32.22
C ALA A 20 13.62 -27.52 31.87
N CYS A 21 14.51 -26.72 31.27
CA CYS A 21 14.16 -25.42 30.68
C CYS A 21 14.60 -25.39 29.21
N GLY A 22 13.98 -26.26 28.40
CA GLY A 22 14.31 -26.39 26.98
C GLY A 22 13.12 -26.84 26.13
N GLY A 23 11.90 -26.61 26.62
CA GLY A 23 10.68 -27.02 25.92
C GLY A 23 9.49 -26.31 26.51
N GLY A 24 8.90 -25.41 25.73
CA GLY A 24 7.67 -24.73 26.11
C GLY A 24 7.19 -23.89 24.95
N ASP A 25 6.66 -24.54 23.92
CA ASP A 25 5.59 -24.05 23.04
C ASP A 25 5.54 -22.54 22.80
N ASP A 26 6.67 -21.93 22.40
CA ASP A 26 6.71 -20.51 22.07
C ASP A 26 5.89 -20.30 20.82
N ASN A 27 4.62 -19.98 21.03
CA ASN A 27 3.61 -19.79 20.03
C ASN A 27 3.70 -18.33 19.56
N LEU A 28 4.77 -18.03 18.83
CA LEU A 28 5.12 -16.67 18.42
C LEU A 28 4.29 -16.24 17.22
N LEU A 29 3.77 -15.02 17.27
CA LEU A 29 3.10 -14.41 16.15
C LEU A 29 4.13 -13.97 15.10
N LEU A 30 3.80 -14.21 13.84
CA LEU A 30 4.49 -13.62 12.70
C LEU A 30 3.53 -12.65 12.01
N GLY A 31 3.94 -11.40 11.87
CA GLY A 31 3.11 -10.36 11.29
C GLY A 31 3.93 -9.16 10.86
N GLY A 32 3.22 -8.10 10.50
CA GLY A 32 3.84 -6.94 9.90
C GLY A 32 2.88 -5.85 9.49
N ASN A 33 3.45 -4.80 8.90
CA ASN A 33 2.72 -3.64 8.40
C ASN A 33 2.51 -3.73 6.89
N VAL A 34 1.42 -3.14 6.41
CA VAL A 34 1.05 -3.08 4.99
C VAL A 34 0.86 -1.62 4.58
N PHE A 35 1.51 -1.23 3.49
CA PHE A 35 1.50 0.12 2.96
C PHE A 35 1.02 0.11 1.51
N GLY A 36 0.12 1.03 1.16
CA GLY A 36 -0.29 1.25 -0.24
C GLY A 36 -1.16 0.16 -0.88
N LEU A 37 -1.71 -0.78 -0.10
CA LEU A 37 -2.59 -1.83 -0.61
C LEU A 37 -4.00 -1.30 -0.87
N LEU A 38 -4.23 -0.79 -2.09
CA LEU A 38 -5.53 -0.22 -2.48
C LEU A 38 -6.48 -1.25 -3.09
N LYS A 39 -5.98 -2.42 -3.50
CA LYS A 39 -6.73 -3.42 -4.25
C LYS A 39 -6.68 -4.80 -3.61
N ASN A 40 -7.78 -5.54 -3.75
CA ASN A 40 -7.87 -6.93 -3.30
C ASN A 40 -7.07 -7.86 -4.21
N GLY A 41 -6.71 -9.03 -3.68
CA GLY A 41 -6.00 -10.08 -4.41
C GLY A 41 -4.56 -10.31 -3.95
N LEU A 42 -4.07 -9.56 -2.95
CA LEU A 42 -2.80 -9.86 -2.32
C LEU A 42 -2.95 -11.14 -1.50
N VAL A 43 -2.10 -12.12 -1.80
CA VAL A 43 -1.94 -13.35 -1.00
C VAL A 43 -0.47 -13.52 -0.69
N ILE A 44 -0.16 -13.76 0.59
CA ILE A 44 1.20 -14.04 1.06
C ILE A 44 1.29 -15.43 1.69
N GLN A 45 2.50 -15.97 1.73
CA GLN A 45 2.81 -17.24 2.38
C GLN A 45 4.08 -17.10 3.22
N ASN A 46 4.12 -17.78 4.37
CA ASN A 46 5.35 -18.01 5.12
C ASN A 46 5.89 -19.41 4.81
N ASN A 47 7.13 -19.53 4.32
CA ASN A 47 7.80 -20.81 4.04
C ASN A 47 7.00 -21.78 3.14
N GLY A 48 6.17 -21.25 2.22
CA GLY A 48 5.30 -22.07 1.36
C GLY A 48 4.14 -22.75 2.10
N GLY A 49 3.84 -22.33 3.34
CA GLY A 49 2.70 -22.78 4.13
C GLY A 49 1.35 -22.25 3.63
N PRO A 50 0.33 -22.22 4.51
CA PRO A 50 -1.01 -21.76 4.17
C PRO A 50 -1.04 -20.33 3.62
N ASP A 51 -1.97 -20.11 2.68
CA ASP A 51 -2.21 -18.80 2.09
C ASP A 51 -2.85 -17.85 3.10
N LEU A 52 -2.33 -16.63 3.20
CA LEU A 52 -2.95 -15.53 3.90
C LEU A 52 -3.35 -14.45 2.89
N ALA A 53 -4.66 -14.31 2.66
CA ALA A 53 -5.21 -13.22 1.87
C ALA A 53 -5.25 -11.94 2.71
N ILE A 54 -4.70 -10.85 2.17
CA ILE A 54 -4.72 -9.53 2.81
C ILE A 54 -5.76 -8.65 2.08
N PRO A 55 -6.83 -8.22 2.75
CA PRO A 55 -7.83 -7.34 2.17
C PRO A 55 -7.28 -5.97 1.77
N ALA A 56 -7.89 -5.34 0.77
CA ALA A 56 -7.60 -3.95 0.42
C ALA A 56 -7.83 -3.02 1.63
N GLY A 57 -6.96 -2.02 1.79
CA GLY A 57 -7.03 -1.04 2.89
C GLY A 57 -6.47 -1.53 4.23
N SER A 58 -6.04 -2.79 4.33
CA SER A 58 -5.33 -3.28 5.52
C SER A 58 -4.03 -2.52 5.74
N THR A 59 -3.76 -2.15 7.00
CA THR A 59 -2.52 -1.49 7.44
C THR A 59 -1.54 -2.43 8.12
N GLY A 60 -1.96 -3.67 8.38
CA GLY A 60 -1.14 -4.72 8.98
C GLY A 60 -1.71 -6.10 8.74
N PHE A 61 -0.91 -7.11 9.07
CA PHE A 61 -1.27 -8.52 8.95
C PHE A 61 -0.63 -9.35 10.06
N SER A 62 -1.21 -10.51 10.34
CA SER A 62 -0.60 -11.55 11.17
C SER A 62 -1.01 -12.92 10.65
N PHE A 63 -0.06 -13.84 10.57
CA PHE A 63 -0.33 -15.22 10.21
C PHE A 63 -1.09 -15.92 11.34
N PRO A 64 -2.20 -16.62 11.04
CA PRO A 64 -2.92 -17.40 12.05
C PRO A 64 -2.09 -18.56 12.60
N GLN A 65 -1.19 -19.11 11.78
CA GLN A 65 -0.25 -20.14 12.21
C GLN A 65 0.93 -19.51 12.93
N LEU A 66 1.11 -19.92 14.18
CA LEU A 66 2.21 -19.47 15.04
C LEU A 66 3.51 -20.16 14.63
N ILE A 67 4.62 -19.48 14.87
CA ILE A 67 5.98 -20.00 14.62
C ILE A 67 6.65 -20.28 15.97
N SER A 68 7.51 -21.29 16.02
CA SER A 68 8.29 -21.59 17.23
C SER A 68 9.46 -20.60 17.39
N SER A 69 10.03 -20.52 18.58
CA SER A 69 11.33 -19.85 18.78
C SER A 69 12.43 -20.53 17.95
N ASP A 70 13.44 -19.75 17.57
CA ASP A 70 14.57 -20.20 16.73
C ASP A 70 14.17 -20.86 15.40
N SER A 71 13.01 -20.50 14.84
CA SER A 71 12.51 -20.99 13.56
C SER A 71 12.73 -19.96 12.45
N ASP A 72 13.19 -20.43 11.28
CA ASP A 72 13.30 -19.59 10.11
C ASP A 72 11.91 -19.23 9.57
N PHE A 73 11.75 -17.99 9.12
CA PHE A 73 10.57 -17.52 8.40
C PHE A 73 10.98 -16.90 7.06
N ASN A 74 10.09 -17.04 6.08
CA ASN A 74 10.25 -16.49 4.75
C ASN A 74 8.87 -16.13 4.19
N VAL A 75 8.46 -14.90 4.47
CA VAL A 75 7.24 -14.27 3.96
C VAL A 75 7.47 -13.85 2.51
N THR A 76 6.66 -14.40 1.62
CA THR A 76 6.70 -14.11 0.17
C THR A 76 5.31 -13.80 -0.35
N VAL A 77 5.25 -13.00 -1.43
CA VAL A 77 3.99 -12.80 -2.16
C VAL A 77 3.73 -14.01 -3.03
N LYS A 78 2.57 -14.65 -2.82
CA LYS A 78 2.06 -15.75 -3.62
C LYS A 78 1.24 -15.27 -4.81
N ALA A 79 0.37 -14.29 -4.59
CA ALA A 79 -0.44 -13.67 -5.63
C ALA A 79 -0.44 -12.14 -5.47
N GLN A 80 -0.26 -11.45 -6.60
CA GLN A 80 -0.31 -9.99 -6.68
C GLN A 80 -1.74 -9.51 -6.95
N PRO A 81 -2.19 -8.38 -6.36
CA PRO A 81 -3.40 -7.73 -6.82
C PRO A 81 -3.29 -7.26 -8.28
N SER A 82 -4.40 -7.22 -9.01
CA SER A 82 -4.41 -6.69 -10.39
C SER A 82 -3.97 -5.21 -10.43
N SER A 83 -3.11 -4.85 -11.40
CA SER A 83 -2.55 -3.49 -11.56
C SER A 83 -1.73 -2.96 -10.37
N THR A 84 -1.36 -3.82 -9.40
CA THR A 84 -0.60 -3.45 -8.21
C THR A 84 0.58 -4.41 -8.03
N VAL A 85 1.73 -3.88 -7.64
CA VAL A 85 2.90 -4.68 -7.26
C VAL A 85 3.20 -4.47 -5.79
N CYS A 86 3.10 -5.53 -5.01
CA CYS A 86 3.48 -5.58 -3.61
C CYS A 86 4.84 -6.26 -3.43
N THR A 87 5.73 -5.63 -2.69
CA THR A 87 7.04 -6.17 -2.33
C THR A 87 7.12 -6.38 -0.82
N VAL A 88 7.71 -7.50 -0.41
CA VAL A 88 7.96 -7.79 1.01
C VAL A 88 9.36 -7.28 1.36
N VAL A 89 9.46 -6.49 2.42
CA VAL A 89 10.70 -6.02 3.02
C VAL A 89 10.84 -6.68 4.40
N ASN A 90 12.07 -7.07 4.75
CA ASN A 90 12.36 -7.84 5.97
C ASN A 90 11.55 -9.15 6.08
N GLY A 91 11.15 -9.73 4.95
CA GLY A 91 10.32 -10.93 4.90
C GLY A 91 11.04 -12.21 5.28
N LYS A 92 12.36 -12.22 5.40
CA LYS A 92 13.16 -13.39 5.74
C LYS A 92 13.95 -13.15 7.01
N GLY A 93 14.02 -14.17 7.86
CA GLY A 93 14.82 -14.12 9.08
C GLY A 93 14.59 -15.36 9.93
N LYS A 94 15.09 -15.29 11.17
CA LYS A 94 14.91 -16.32 12.18
C LYS A 94 14.21 -15.70 13.38
N SER A 95 13.20 -16.37 13.93
CA SER A 95 12.57 -15.92 15.17
C SER A 95 13.54 -16.03 16.34
N GLY A 96 13.45 -15.08 17.28
CA GLY A 96 14.12 -15.18 18.57
C GLY A 96 13.17 -15.75 19.62
N ALA A 97 13.27 -15.24 20.85
CA ALA A 97 12.33 -15.57 21.93
C ALA A 97 11.01 -14.76 21.88
N TYR A 98 10.79 -13.94 20.85
CA TYR A 98 9.65 -13.00 20.77
C TYR A 98 8.99 -13.03 19.38
N SER A 99 7.72 -12.63 19.35
CA SER A 99 6.93 -12.48 18.12
C SER A 99 7.58 -11.48 17.16
N VAL A 100 7.44 -11.75 15.86
CA VAL A 100 8.05 -10.96 14.78
C VAL A 100 6.98 -10.09 14.13
N TYR A 101 7.15 -8.76 14.23
CA TYR A 101 6.26 -7.76 13.59
C TYR A 101 7.00 -6.83 12.61
N SER A 102 8.28 -7.10 12.34
CA SER A 102 9.15 -6.25 11.53
C SER A 102 8.99 -6.45 10.03
N VAL A 103 8.14 -7.38 9.59
CA VAL A 103 7.88 -7.60 8.16
C VAL A 103 7.07 -6.43 7.64
N GLU A 104 7.43 -5.93 6.47
CA GLU A 104 6.69 -4.86 5.81
C GLU A 104 6.28 -5.30 4.41
N ILE A 105 5.10 -4.85 3.98
CA ILE A 105 4.61 -5.06 2.62
C ILE A 105 4.33 -3.70 2.01
N HIS A 106 5.05 -3.37 0.94
CA HIS A 106 4.92 -2.11 0.22
C HIS A 106 4.27 -2.36 -1.13
N CYS A 107 3.05 -1.85 -1.31
CA CYS A 107 2.27 -2.01 -2.54
C CYS A 107 2.23 -0.70 -3.34
N ILE A 108 2.52 -0.80 -4.63
CA ILE A 108 2.47 0.30 -5.59
C ILE A 108 1.41 -0.03 -6.63
N THR A 109 0.36 0.80 -6.70
CA THR A 109 -0.72 0.64 -7.69
C THR A 109 -0.43 1.51 -8.92
N SER A 110 -0.58 0.92 -10.10
CA SER A 110 -0.45 1.62 -11.37
C SER A 110 -1.42 2.79 -11.43
N SER A 111 -0.96 3.93 -11.93
CA SER A 111 -1.76 5.15 -12.02
C SER A 111 -1.77 5.68 -13.44
N TYR A 112 -2.90 6.22 -13.87
CA TYR A 112 -3.14 6.62 -15.25
C TYR A 112 -3.57 8.09 -15.37
N ASP A 113 -3.33 8.66 -16.55
CA ASP A 113 -3.69 10.03 -16.85
C ASP A 113 -5.21 10.20 -16.90
N LEU A 114 -5.70 11.29 -16.32
CA LEU A 114 -7.08 11.75 -16.42
C LEU A 114 -7.11 13.03 -17.24
N GLY A 115 -7.94 13.08 -18.27
CA GLY A 115 -8.04 14.23 -19.14
C GLY A 115 -9.22 14.15 -20.10
N GLY A 116 -9.23 15.08 -21.04
CA GLY A 116 -10.38 15.27 -21.91
C GLY A 116 -10.21 16.35 -22.95
N THR A 117 -11.31 16.63 -23.65
CA THR A 117 -11.40 17.69 -24.67
C THR A 117 -12.04 18.94 -24.10
N VAL A 118 -11.65 20.10 -24.66
CA VAL A 118 -12.23 21.40 -24.35
C VAL A 118 -12.71 22.04 -25.65
N SER A 119 -13.90 22.64 -25.62
CA SER A 119 -14.50 23.32 -26.77
C SER A 119 -15.22 24.61 -26.34
N GLY A 120 -15.14 25.66 -27.15
CA GLY A 120 -15.85 26.92 -26.92
C GLY A 120 -15.22 27.84 -25.86
N LEU A 121 -14.04 27.51 -25.34
CA LEU A 121 -13.31 28.37 -24.40
C LEU A 121 -12.49 29.43 -25.15
N ASP A 122 -12.97 30.66 -25.16
CA ASP A 122 -12.36 31.80 -25.84
C ASP A 122 -11.89 32.93 -24.89
N VAL A 123 -12.20 32.82 -23.60
CA VAL A 123 -11.81 33.77 -22.55
C VAL A 123 -11.16 33.05 -21.36
N PRO A 124 -10.25 33.71 -20.61
CA PRO A 124 -9.55 33.07 -19.50
C PRO A 124 -10.47 32.89 -18.27
N GLY A 125 -10.02 32.07 -17.32
CA GLY A 125 -10.65 31.93 -16.00
C GLY A 125 -11.28 30.57 -15.72
N LEU A 126 -11.28 29.64 -16.68
CA LEU A 126 -11.73 28.27 -16.42
C LEU A 126 -10.72 27.52 -15.54
N VAL A 127 -11.19 27.02 -14.39
CA VAL A 127 -10.42 26.13 -13.50
C VAL A 127 -11.20 24.85 -13.26
N LEU A 128 -10.59 23.72 -13.61
CA LEU A 128 -11.12 22.38 -13.34
C LEU A 128 -10.42 21.76 -12.13
N ILE A 129 -11.12 20.91 -11.40
CA ILE A 129 -10.57 20.20 -10.23
C ILE A 129 -10.88 18.71 -10.24
N ASN A 130 -10.03 17.94 -9.56
CA ASN A 130 -10.22 16.53 -9.19
C ASN A 130 -9.76 16.35 -7.73
N GLY A 131 -10.70 16.32 -6.79
CA GLY A 131 -10.36 16.40 -5.36
C GLY A 131 -9.62 17.70 -5.04
N SER A 132 -8.40 17.61 -4.52
CA SER A 132 -7.56 18.77 -4.22
C SER A 132 -6.75 19.29 -5.42
N GLN A 133 -6.69 18.52 -6.51
CA GLN A 133 -5.92 18.87 -7.71
C GLN A 133 -6.66 19.95 -8.51
N ARG A 134 -5.93 20.95 -8.99
CA ARG A 134 -6.49 22.04 -9.81
C ARG A 134 -5.71 22.23 -11.10
N VAL A 135 -6.42 22.48 -12.19
CA VAL A 135 -5.84 22.83 -13.49
C VAL A 135 -6.54 24.05 -14.07
N THR A 136 -5.77 25.06 -14.44
CA THR A 136 -6.26 26.23 -15.19
C THR A 136 -6.21 25.93 -16.67
N ILE A 137 -7.31 26.14 -17.38
CA ILE A 137 -7.39 25.94 -18.82
C ILE A 137 -7.28 27.29 -19.52
N LEU A 138 -6.35 27.39 -20.47
CA LEU A 138 -6.12 28.60 -21.24
C LEU A 138 -7.11 28.72 -22.40
N PRO A 139 -7.48 29.96 -22.82
CA PRO A 139 -8.29 30.19 -24.01
C PRO A 139 -7.72 29.49 -25.24
N GLY A 140 -8.58 28.93 -26.08
CA GLY A 140 -8.19 28.21 -27.30
C GLY A 140 -7.65 26.80 -27.06
N ALA A 141 -7.55 26.32 -25.81
CA ALA A 141 -7.20 24.93 -25.54
C ALA A 141 -8.24 23.97 -26.12
N THR A 142 -7.77 22.91 -26.77
CA THR A 142 -8.62 21.84 -27.33
C THR A 142 -8.66 20.58 -26.46
N SER A 143 -7.75 20.49 -25.49
CA SER A 143 -7.64 19.37 -24.57
C SER A 143 -7.05 19.80 -23.23
N PHE A 144 -7.21 18.94 -22.23
CA PHE A 144 -6.60 19.10 -20.91
C PHE A 144 -6.17 17.75 -20.35
N THR A 145 -5.19 17.76 -19.46
CA THR A 145 -4.78 16.63 -18.65
C THR A 145 -4.55 17.09 -17.22
N MET A 146 -4.96 16.28 -16.24
CA MET A 146 -4.78 16.58 -14.82
C MET A 146 -3.34 16.39 -14.35
N THR A 147 -2.44 15.85 -15.19
CA THR A 147 -1.06 15.44 -14.89
C THR A 147 -0.19 16.50 -14.23
N LYS A 148 -0.44 17.79 -14.51
CA LYS A 148 0.25 18.91 -13.88
C LYS A 148 -0.78 19.77 -13.17
N PHE A 149 -0.73 19.79 -11.84
CA PHE A 149 -1.58 20.66 -11.04
C PHE A 149 -0.72 21.61 -10.20
N LYS A 150 -1.27 22.81 -9.98
CA LYS A 150 -0.74 23.77 -9.02
C LYS A 150 -1.61 23.74 -7.78
N ASN A 151 -1.02 23.52 -6.61
CA ASN A 151 -1.71 23.81 -5.36
C ASN A 151 -1.70 25.33 -5.11
N ASP A 152 -2.43 25.77 -4.08
CA ASP A 152 -2.47 27.18 -3.64
C ASP A 152 -1.08 27.73 -3.23
N ASP A 153 -0.08 26.86 -3.08
CA ASP A 153 1.32 27.20 -2.80
C ASP A 153 2.15 27.56 -4.06
N GLY A 154 1.54 27.53 -5.25
CA GLY A 154 2.20 27.85 -6.52
C GLY A 154 3.19 26.79 -7.03
N LYS A 155 3.36 25.66 -6.32
CA LYS A 155 4.21 24.55 -6.75
C LYS A 155 3.46 23.64 -7.73
N THR A 156 4.17 23.18 -8.75
CA THR A 156 3.63 22.22 -9.74
C THR A 156 3.98 20.81 -9.30
N TYR A 157 2.96 19.96 -9.14
CA TYR A 157 3.14 18.56 -8.80
C TYR A 157 2.87 17.72 -10.06
N GLU A 158 3.76 16.75 -10.32
CA GLU A 158 3.78 15.95 -11.56
C GLU A 158 2.89 14.70 -11.52
N SER A 159 2.18 14.44 -10.42
CA SER A 159 1.32 13.25 -10.32
C SER A 159 -0.16 13.59 -10.15
N GLY A 160 -0.73 14.19 -11.19
CA GLY A 160 -2.18 14.27 -11.41
C GLY A 160 -2.86 12.94 -11.74
N ARG A 161 -2.07 11.86 -11.81
CA ARG A 161 -2.54 10.54 -12.20
C ARG A 161 -3.42 9.94 -11.11
N VAL A 162 -4.45 9.23 -11.53
CA VAL A 162 -5.37 8.55 -10.63
C VAL A 162 -4.97 7.06 -10.57
N PRO A 163 -4.79 6.48 -9.36
CA PRO A 163 -4.52 5.06 -9.25
C PRO A 163 -5.66 4.19 -9.79
N ASP A 164 -5.33 3.04 -10.37
CA ASP A 164 -6.31 2.03 -10.78
C ASP A 164 -7.28 1.70 -9.64
N GLY A 165 -8.58 1.69 -9.93
CA GLY A 165 -9.65 1.45 -8.97
C GLY A 165 -10.04 2.65 -8.11
N GLN A 166 -9.31 3.77 -8.18
CA GLN A 166 -9.68 4.99 -7.45
C GLN A 166 -10.75 5.80 -8.21
N PRO A 167 -11.72 6.41 -7.49
CA PRO A 167 -12.68 7.31 -8.11
C PRO A 167 -12.01 8.61 -8.56
N TYR A 168 -12.55 9.21 -9.62
CA TYR A 168 -12.22 10.56 -10.06
C TYR A 168 -13.50 11.38 -10.27
N GLY A 169 -13.36 12.70 -10.17
CA GLY A 169 -14.44 13.65 -10.37
C GLY A 169 -13.93 15.00 -10.87
N ILE A 170 -14.00 15.22 -12.18
CA ILE A 170 -13.77 16.51 -12.83
C ILE A 170 -14.98 17.41 -12.62
N THR A 171 -14.76 18.50 -11.89
CA THR A 171 -15.76 19.57 -11.71
C THR A 171 -15.15 20.93 -12.04
N ILE A 172 -16.02 21.92 -12.27
CA ILE A 172 -15.61 23.30 -12.50
C ILE A 172 -15.55 23.99 -11.15
N LEU A 173 -14.34 24.40 -10.75
CA LEU A 173 -14.14 25.24 -9.58
C LEU A 173 -14.45 26.70 -9.90
N GLN A 174 -14.04 27.16 -11.09
CA GLN A 174 -14.24 28.53 -11.52
C GLN A 174 -14.68 28.58 -12.97
N GLN A 175 -15.80 29.27 -13.22
CA GLN A 175 -16.26 29.58 -14.56
C GLN A 175 -15.46 30.75 -15.15
N PRO A 176 -15.18 30.74 -16.46
CA PRO A 176 -14.67 31.91 -17.16
C PRO A 176 -15.68 33.07 -17.11
N THR A 177 -15.19 34.30 -17.07
CA THR A 177 -16.05 35.49 -17.03
C THR A 177 -16.86 35.62 -18.33
N GLY A 178 -18.18 35.70 -18.22
CA GLY A 178 -19.07 35.89 -19.38
C GLY A 178 -19.30 34.64 -20.24
N ARG A 179 -18.94 33.46 -19.73
CA ARG A 179 -19.19 32.15 -20.35
C ARG A 179 -19.72 31.17 -19.31
N THR A 180 -20.40 30.13 -19.77
CA THR A 180 -20.78 28.98 -18.95
C THR A 180 -20.20 27.71 -19.55
N CYS A 181 -19.29 27.08 -18.83
CA CYS A 181 -18.77 25.76 -19.17
C CYS A 181 -19.57 24.66 -18.45
N ARG A 182 -19.66 23.49 -19.08
CA ARG A 182 -20.23 22.26 -18.51
C ARG A 182 -19.28 21.10 -18.72
N VAL A 183 -19.30 20.15 -17.79
CA VAL A 183 -18.51 18.92 -17.86
C VAL A 183 -19.44 17.73 -18.14
N ALA A 184 -19.12 16.95 -19.17
CA ALA A 184 -19.70 15.64 -19.44
C ALA A 184 -18.65 14.55 -19.18
N ASN A 185 -19.11 13.38 -18.73
CA ASN A 185 -18.25 12.25 -18.33
C ASN A 185 -17.21 12.61 -17.25
N GLY A 186 -17.50 13.61 -16.42
CA GLY A 186 -16.56 14.12 -15.42
C GLY A 186 -16.31 13.18 -14.25
N VAL A 187 -17.20 12.21 -13.99
CA VAL A 187 -17.09 11.28 -12.85
C VAL A 187 -16.89 9.86 -13.32
N GLY A 188 -16.15 9.07 -12.55
CA GLY A 188 -15.95 7.65 -12.82
C GLY A 188 -14.92 7.02 -11.89
N THR A 189 -14.53 5.79 -12.21
CA THR A 189 -13.44 5.07 -11.55
C THR A 189 -12.34 4.81 -12.56
N MET A 190 -11.09 5.05 -12.18
CA MET A 190 -9.96 4.83 -13.07
C MET A 190 -9.77 3.33 -13.34
N GLY A 191 -9.76 2.96 -14.61
CA GLY A 191 -9.47 1.59 -15.04
C GLY A 191 -7.97 1.34 -15.20
N ASN A 192 -7.62 0.32 -15.99
CA ASN A 192 -6.24 -0.05 -16.30
C ASN A 192 -5.64 0.75 -17.49
N THR A 193 -6.26 1.87 -17.87
CA THR A 193 -5.83 2.76 -18.96
C THR A 193 -6.24 4.20 -18.68
N ALA A 194 -5.58 5.16 -19.34
CA ALA A 194 -5.89 6.59 -19.22
C ALA A 194 -7.32 6.92 -19.65
N VAL A 195 -7.96 7.83 -18.91
CA VAL A 195 -9.29 8.39 -19.21
C VAL A 195 -9.11 9.66 -20.03
N LYS A 196 -9.71 9.70 -21.22
CA LYS A 196 -9.60 10.82 -22.17
C LYS A 196 -10.94 11.33 -22.70
N ASN A 197 -12.05 10.79 -22.20
CA ASN A 197 -13.40 11.05 -22.71
C ASN A 197 -14.18 12.09 -21.89
N VAL A 198 -13.53 12.77 -20.94
CA VAL A 198 -14.12 13.92 -20.27
C VAL A 198 -14.29 15.02 -21.31
N ALA A 199 -15.47 15.63 -21.39
CA ALA A 199 -15.73 16.70 -22.35
C ALA A 199 -16.13 17.97 -21.60
N VAL A 200 -15.43 19.07 -21.89
CA VAL A 200 -15.75 20.39 -21.36
C VAL A 200 -16.22 21.29 -22.50
N THR A 201 -17.44 21.78 -22.39
CA THR A 201 -18.06 22.64 -23.42
C THR A 201 -18.48 23.96 -22.80
N CYS A 202 -17.99 25.06 -23.38
CA CYS A 202 -18.30 26.42 -22.96
C CYS A 202 -19.15 27.14 -24.01
N SER A 203 -20.11 27.94 -23.54
CA SER A 203 -21.00 28.80 -24.34
C SER A 203 -21.14 30.18 -23.71
#